data_AF-A0A973XTY1-F1
#
_entry.id   AF-A0A973XTY1-F1
#
_cell.length_a   1.000
_cell.length_b   1.000
_cell.length_c   1.000
_cell.angle_alpha   90.00
_cell.angle_beta   90.00
_cell.angle_gamma   90.00
#
_symmetry.space_group_name_H-M   'P 1'
#
loop_
_entity.id
_entity.type
_entity.pdbx_description
1 polymer ?
#
loop_
_entity_poly.entity_id
_entity_poly.type
_entity_poly.pdbx_seq_one_letter_code
_entity_poly.pdbx_strand_id
1 'polypeptide(L)'
;MPTLEWQKSSYCGEGDACVNVAADATGVKLTESSDPSGVILRTTPAAFATLTHALKTGAPSPYIDVTHTPDGLVRVGGVVTTTDEKWAAFARGVRAGEFDHFGRCQ
;
A
#
# COMPACT_ATOMS: atom_id res chain seq x y z
N MET A 1 3.72 -24.39 -0.24
CA MET A 1 3.94 -23.02 -0.74
C MET A 1 3.61 -22.09 0.41
N PRO A 2 4.48 -21.20 0.89
CA PRO A 2 4.08 -20.27 1.94
C PRO A 2 2.95 -19.40 1.39
N THR A 3 1.79 -19.49 2.01
CA THR A 3 0.65 -18.63 1.69
C THR A 3 1.01 -17.22 2.11
N LEU A 4 1.00 -16.28 1.17
CA LEU A 4 1.09 -14.86 1.51
C LEU A 4 -0.21 -14.46 2.20
N GLU A 5 -0.13 -14.09 3.47
CA GLU A 5 -1.26 -13.50 4.19
C GLU A 5 -1.42 -12.05 3.76
N TRP A 6 -2.36 -11.83 2.84
CA TRP A 6 -2.71 -10.49 2.35
C TRP A 6 -3.68 -9.82 3.32
N GLN A 7 -3.30 -8.63 3.79
CA GLN A 7 -4.13 -7.75 4.58
C GLN A 7 -4.63 -6.58 3.73
N LYS A 8 -5.94 -6.34 3.79
CA LYS A 8 -6.59 -5.14 3.25
C LYS A 8 -6.84 -4.12 4.36
N SER A 9 -7.02 -2.85 3.99
CA SER A 9 -7.45 -1.80 4.94
C SER A 9 -8.87 -2.08 5.43
N SER A 10 -9.13 -1.88 6.73
CA SER A 10 -10.49 -2.01 7.28
C SER A 10 -11.46 -0.94 6.75
N TYR A 11 -10.93 0.17 6.24
CA TYR A 11 -11.69 1.28 5.67
C TYR A 11 -12.05 1.09 4.21
N CYS A 12 -11.64 -0.02 3.60
CA CYS A 12 -12.02 -0.30 2.23
C CYS A 12 -13.51 -0.61 2.18
N GLY A 13 -14.27 0.23 1.44
CA GLY A 13 -15.72 0.10 1.31
C GLY A 13 -16.14 -1.19 0.60
N GLU A 14 -17.44 -1.49 0.68
CA GLU A 14 -18.07 -2.63 0.02
C GLU A 14 -18.01 -2.42 -1.52
N GLY A 15 -16.99 -2.99 -2.19
CA GLY A 15 -16.77 -2.74 -3.62
C GLY A 15 -15.49 -3.33 -4.25
N ASP A 16 -14.90 -4.36 -3.63
CA ASP A 16 -13.86 -5.25 -4.18
C ASP A 16 -12.49 -4.67 -4.56
N ALA A 17 -12.22 -3.41 -4.24
CA ALA A 17 -11.05 -2.73 -4.75
C ALA A 17 -10.24 -2.03 -3.67
N CYS A 18 -9.19 -2.68 -3.19
CA CYS A 18 -8.38 -2.21 -2.07
C CYS A 18 -6.89 -2.37 -2.35
N VAL A 19 -6.08 -1.48 -1.78
CA VAL A 19 -4.65 -1.76 -1.60
C VAL A 19 -4.50 -2.88 -0.58
N ASN A 20 -3.84 -3.96 -1.00
CA ASN A 20 -3.52 -5.12 -0.19
C ASN A 20 -2.02 -5.14 0.10
N VAL A 21 -1.65 -5.48 1.33
CA VAL A 21 -0.27 -5.57 1.78
C VAL A 21 -0.01 -6.97 2.34
N ALA A 22 1.12 -7.55 2.00
CA ALA A 22 1.61 -8.79 2.59
C ALA A 22 3.11 -8.66 2.87
N ALA A 23 3.63 -9.49 3.78
CA ALA A 23 5.07 -9.62 3.97
C ALA A 23 5.49 -11.09 4.01
N ASP A 24 6.71 -11.36 3.57
CA ASP A 24 7.38 -12.64 3.71
C ASP A 24 8.89 -12.43 3.94
N ALA A 25 9.66 -13.52 3.98
CA ALA A 25 11.10 -13.50 4.21
C ALA A 25 11.89 -12.59 3.23
N THR A 26 11.32 -12.25 2.08
CA THR A 26 11.93 -11.40 1.04
C THR A 26 11.55 -9.92 1.13
N GLY A 27 10.58 -9.55 1.98
CA GLY A 27 10.17 -8.17 2.20
C GLY A 27 8.65 -7.96 2.19
N VAL A 28 8.24 -6.72 1.92
CA VAL A 28 6.84 -6.27 1.89
C VAL A 28 6.34 -6.19 0.44
N LYS A 29 5.09 -6.55 0.23
CA LYS A 29 4.42 -6.58 -1.07
C LYS A 29 3.15 -5.75 -1.01
N LEU A 30 2.94 -4.93 -2.02
CA LEU A 30 1.71 -4.15 -2.21
C LEU A 30 1.09 -4.51 -3.56
N THR A 31 -0.24 -4.60 -3.61
CA THR A 31 -1.00 -4.78 -4.84
C THR A 31 -2.40 -4.17 -4.68
N GLU A 32 -3.12 -3.95 -5.78
CA GLU A 32 -4.51 -3.48 -5.75
C GLU A 32 -5.38 -4.53 -6.44
N SER A 33 -6.46 -4.97 -5.80
CA SER A 33 -7.26 -6.11 -6.30
C SER A 33 -7.97 -5.81 -7.62
N SER A 34 -8.31 -4.56 -7.88
CA SER A 34 -8.91 -4.10 -9.13
C SER A 34 -7.91 -3.50 -10.13
N ASP A 35 -6.61 -3.57 -9.85
CA ASP A 35 -5.61 -3.19 -10.83
C ASP A 35 -5.57 -4.24 -11.95
N PRO A 36 -5.93 -3.87 -13.19
CA PRO A 36 -6.02 -4.83 -14.30
C PRO A 36 -4.65 -5.38 -14.71
N SER A 37 -3.57 -4.72 -14.31
CA SER A 37 -2.21 -5.22 -14.55
C SER A 37 -1.78 -6.30 -13.57
N GLY A 38 -2.50 -6.47 -12.45
CA GLY A 38 -2.24 -7.50 -11.45
C GLY A 38 -0.83 -7.42 -10.85
N VAL A 39 -0.23 -6.22 -10.87
CA VAL A 39 1.17 -6.06 -10.49
C VAL A 39 1.34 -6.09 -8.98
N ILE A 40 2.48 -6.62 -8.55
CA ILE A 40 2.88 -6.65 -7.14
C ILE A 40 4.14 -5.80 -7.00
N LEU A 41 4.01 -4.65 -6.34
CA LEU A 41 5.16 -3.86 -5.90
C LEU A 41 5.85 -4.61 -4.76
N ARG A 42 7.14 -4.91 -4.91
CA ARG A 42 7.98 -5.45 -3.85
C ARG A 42 8.83 -4.34 -3.27
N THR A 43 8.90 -4.28 -1.94
CA THR A 43 9.68 -3.29 -1.20
C THR A 43 10.25 -3.89 0.08
N THR A 44 11.09 -3.14 0.79
CA THR A 44 11.65 -3.57 2.08
C THR A 44 10.77 -3.11 3.24
N PRO A 45 10.84 -3.75 4.42
CA PRO A 45 10.16 -3.25 5.62
C PRO A 45 10.52 -1.79 5.94
N ALA A 46 11.79 -1.41 5.78
CA ALA A 46 12.24 -0.03 6.01
C ALA A 46 11.58 0.96 5.05
N ALA A 47 11.53 0.66 3.75
CA ALA A 47 10.88 1.51 2.75
C ALA A 47 9.35 1.56 2.94
N PHE A 48 8.74 0.47 3.41
CA PHE A 48 7.33 0.48 3.78
C PHE A 48 7.07 1.33 5.03
N ALA A 49 7.94 1.26 6.04
CA ALA A 49 7.85 2.11 7.23
C ALA A 49 7.97 3.61 6.91
N THR A 50 8.83 3.99 5.95
CA THR A 50 8.87 5.40 5.51
C THR A 50 7.61 5.81 4.76
N LEU A 51 7.02 4.91 3.96
CA LEU A 51 5.74 5.17 3.31
C LEU A 51 4.61 5.37 4.33
N THR A 52 4.51 4.51 5.35
CA THR A 52 3.47 4.66 6.37
C THR A 52 3.66 5.94 7.18
N HIS A 53 4.90 6.28 7.52
CA HIS A 53 5.23 7.55 8.16
C HIS A 53 4.85 8.75 7.28
N ALA A 54 5.23 8.74 6.01
CA ALA A 54 4.87 9.75 5.02
C ALA A 54 3.36 9.99 4.96
N LEU A 55 2.55 8.92 4.92
CA LEU A 55 1.08 9.02 4.87
C LEU A 55 0.45 9.56 6.16
N LYS A 56 1.11 9.32 7.30
CA LYS A 56 0.71 9.87 8.61
C LYS A 56 1.01 11.36 8.71
N THR A 57 2.16 11.80 8.21
CA THR A 57 2.61 13.21 8.35
C THR A 57 2.29 14.09 7.15
N GLY A 58 1.85 13.52 6.03
CA GLY A 58 1.70 14.23 4.77
C GLY A 58 3.04 14.61 4.09
N ALA A 59 4.14 13.97 4.51
CA ALA A 59 5.46 14.18 3.90
C ALA A 59 5.66 13.21 2.71
N PRO A 60 6.55 13.52 1.75
CA PRO A 60 6.92 12.56 0.71
C PRO A 60 7.74 11.39 1.27
N SER A 61 7.53 10.18 0.75
CA SER A 61 8.38 9.02 1.05
C SER A 61 9.58 9.00 0.10
N PRO A 62 10.82 8.82 0.59
CA PRO A 62 12.02 8.83 -0.26
C PRO A 62 12.19 7.55 -1.11
N TYR A 63 11.50 6.46 -0.75
CA TYR A 63 11.70 5.15 -1.38
C TYR A 63 10.53 4.68 -2.25
N ILE A 64 9.32 5.13 -1.94
CA ILE A 64 8.10 4.72 -2.64
C ILE A 64 7.39 5.99 -3.08
N ASP A 65 7.46 6.27 -4.38
CA ASP A 65 6.72 7.39 -4.97
C ASP A 65 5.21 7.12 -4.94
N VAL A 66 4.44 8.17 -4.67
CA VAL A 66 2.98 8.15 -4.68
C VAL A 66 2.54 9.31 -5.55
N THR A 67 2.22 9.02 -6.80
CA THR A 67 1.83 10.04 -7.78
C THR A 67 0.32 9.99 -7.99
N HIS A 68 -0.36 11.11 -7.73
CA HIS A 68 -1.76 11.32 -8.09
C HIS A 68 -1.85 11.82 -9.53
N THR A 69 -2.70 11.21 -10.36
CA THR A 69 -2.93 11.61 -11.74
C THR A 69 -4.21 12.44 -11.87
N PRO A 70 -4.32 13.31 -12.89
CA PRO A 70 -5.53 14.09 -13.15
C PRO A 70 -6.79 13.23 -13.36
N ASP A 71 -6.61 11.99 -13.82
CA ASP A 71 -7.68 11.02 -14.08
C ASP A 71 -8.24 10.36 -12.81
N GLY A 72 -7.82 10.81 -11.62
CA GLY A 72 -8.29 10.28 -10.33
C GLY A 72 -7.63 8.95 -9.93
N LEU A 73 -6.49 8.62 -10.52
CA LEU A 73 -5.69 7.44 -10.19
C LEU A 73 -4.49 7.82 -9.32
N VAL A 74 -4.02 6.86 -8.54
CA VAL A 74 -2.81 6.97 -7.74
C VAL A 74 -1.86 5.84 -8.14
N ARG A 75 -0.63 6.19 -8.50
CA ARG A 75 0.43 5.25 -8.85
C ARG A 75 1.40 5.13 -7.68
N VAL A 76 1.53 3.92 -7.15
CA VAL A 76 2.41 3.60 -6.02
C VAL A 76 3.64 2.86 -6.54
N GLY A 77 4.82 3.43 -6.30
CA GLY A 77 6.09 2.92 -6.83
C GLY A 77 6.13 2.88 -8.37
N GLY A 78 5.28 3.67 -9.04
CA GLY A 78 5.16 3.71 -10.51
C GLY A 78 4.46 2.51 -11.16
N VAL A 79 4.22 1.43 -10.42
CA VAL A 79 3.71 0.15 -10.95
C VAL A 79 2.30 -0.17 -10.49
N VAL A 80 1.99 -0.03 -9.19
CA VAL A 80 0.64 -0.35 -8.68
C VAL A 80 -0.27 0.83 -8.93
N THR A 81 -1.39 0.61 -9.61
CA THR A 81 -2.41 1.63 -9.85
C THR A 81 -3.59 1.41 -8.92
N THR A 82 -4.05 2.49 -8.28
CA THR A 82 -5.29 2.50 -7.48
C THR A 82 -6.07 3.78 -7.78
N THR A 83 -7.26 3.96 -7.21
CA THR A 83 -8.00 5.22 -7.33
C THR A 83 -7.75 6.11 -6.11
N ASP A 84 -8.00 7.41 -6.23
CA ASP A 84 -7.82 8.36 -5.14
C ASP A 84 -8.66 7.97 -3.90
N GLU A 85 -9.92 7.55 -4.13
CA GLU A 85 -10.81 7.08 -3.07
C GLU A 85 -10.25 5.87 -2.31
N LYS A 86 -9.76 4.86 -3.04
CA LYS A 86 -9.19 3.64 -2.45
C LYS A 86 -7.87 3.95 -1.73
N TRP A 87 -7.06 4.84 -2.30
CA TRP A 87 -5.84 5.30 -1.65
C TRP A 87 -6.13 6.05 -0.35
N ALA A 88 -7.17 6.88 -0.31
CA ALA A 88 -7.60 7.58 0.90
C ALA A 88 -8.03 6.60 1.99
N ALA A 89 -8.75 5.53 1.63
CA ALA A 89 -9.11 4.45 2.57
C ALA A 89 -7.87 3.69 3.09
N PHE A 90 -6.89 3.42 2.23
CA PHE A 90 -5.61 2.84 2.64
C PHE A 90 -4.84 3.78 3.60
N ALA A 91 -4.70 5.06 3.24
CA ALA A 91 -4.04 6.07 4.06
C ALA A 91 -4.72 6.23 5.43
N ARG A 92 -6.05 6.08 5.50
CA ARG A 92 -6.79 6.07 6.78
C ARG A 92 -6.44 4.86 7.64
N GLY A 93 -6.35 3.66 7.05
CA GLY A 93 -5.89 2.45 7.75
C GLY A 93 -4.45 2.57 8.25
N VAL A 94 -3.57 3.16 7.44
CA VAL A 94 -2.19 3.49 7.85
C VAL A 94 -2.18 4.46 9.03
N ARG A 95 -3.00 5.51 9.01
CA ARG A 95 -3.12 6.46 10.13
C ARG A 95 -3.69 5.83 11.40
N ALA A 96 -4.54 4.81 11.26
CA ALA A 96 -5.02 3.98 12.37
C ALA A 96 -3.98 2.97 12.89
N GLY A 97 -2.83 2.81 12.20
CA GLY A 97 -1.74 1.94 12.61
C GLY A 97 -1.87 0.48 12.16
N GLU A 98 -2.84 0.18 11.29
CA GLU A 98 -3.15 -1.20 10.85
C GLU A 98 -1.97 -1.90 10.16
N PHE A 99 -1.09 -1.11 9.54
CA PHE A 99 0.01 -1.59 8.71
C PHE A 99 1.40 -1.42 9.36
N ASP A 100 1.49 -0.88 10.58
CA ASP A 100 2.78 -0.54 11.21
C ASP A 100 3.67 -1.77 11.47
N HIS A 101 3.06 -2.96 11.60
CA HIS A 101 3.78 -4.20 11.84
C HIS A 101 4.57 -4.68 10.62
N PHE A 102 4.13 -4.36 9.39
CA PHE A 102 4.88 -4.67 8.16
C PHE A 102 6.16 -3.86 8.01
N GLY A 103 6.25 -2.70 8.67
CA GLY A 103 7.43 -1.84 8.67
C GLY A 103 8.47 -2.23 9.73
N ARG A 104 8.17 -3.18 10.61
CA ARG A 104 9.10 -3.66 11.64
C ARG A 104 9.97 -4.77 11.05
N CYS A 105 11.26 -4.78 11.38
CA CYS A 105 12.10 -5.95 11.12
C CYS A 105 11.53 -7.14 11.90
N GLN A 106 11.10 -8.17 11.17
CA GLN A 106 10.82 -9.50 11.71
C GLN A 106 12.09 -10.35 11.61
#